data_AF-A0A2E3DBG7-F1
#
_entry.id   AF-A0A2E3DBG7-F1
#
_cell.length_a   1.000
_cell.length_b   1.000
_cell.length_c   1.000
_cell.angle_alpha   90.00
_cell.angle_beta   90.00
_cell.angle_gamma   90.00
#
_symmetry.space_group_name_H-M   'P 1'
#
loop_
_entity.id
_entity.type
_entity.pdbx_description
1 polymer ?
#
loop_
_entity_poly.entity_id
_entity_poly.type
_entity_poly.pdbx_seq_one_letter_code
_entity_poly.pdbx_strand_id
1 'polypeptide(L)'
;MPEFLIIFFSILVVIGPISIVLWVVGRCKSCGSLKRIFVWDKVVDYETKEAFKVCRRCGDKVLAGAVVDASGTVVWFGSDGSDGGGGDGGG
;
A
#
# COMPACT_ATOMS: atom_id res chain seq x y z
N MET A 1 -26.15 -8.80 33.81
CA MET A 1 -24.81 -8.18 34.01
C MET A 1 -23.65 -8.98 33.38
N PRO A 2 -23.61 -10.33 33.37
CA PRO A 2 -22.50 -11.06 32.76
C PRO A 2 -22.52 -11.06 31.22
N GLU A 3 -23.69 -10.89 30.59
CA GLU A 3 -23.82 -10.95 29.12
C GLU A 3 -23.10 -9.79 28.42
N PHE A 4 -23.13 -8.58 28.99
CA PHE A 4 -22.40 -7.43 28.44
C PHE A 4 -20.88 -7.61 28.50
N LEU A 5 -20.36 -8.25 29.56
CA LEU A 5 -18.93 -8.58 29.66
C LEU A 5 -18.54 -9.60 28.59
N ILE A 6 -19.36 -10.62 28.37
CA ILE A 6 -19.10 -11.65 27.34
C ILE A 6 -19.05 -11.02 25.94
N ILE A 7 -19.98 -10.12 25.62
CA ILE A 7 -20.00 -9.42 24.32
C ILE A 7 -18.77 -8.49 24.20
N PHE A 8 -18.38 -7.79 25.26
CA PHE A 8 -17.21 -6.93 25.22
C PHE A 8 -15.91 -7.71 25.00
N PHE A 9 -15.73 -8.83 25.70
CA PHE A 9 -14.57 -9.70 25.54
C PHE A 9 -14.54 -10.38 24.17
N SER A 10 -15.68 -10.80 23.61
CA SER A 10 -15.73 -11.40 22.29
C SER A 10 -15.33 -10.40 21.19
N ILE A 11 -15.80 -9.14 21.30
CA ILE A 11 -15.42 -8.07 20.38
C ILE A 11 -13.91 -7.79 20.47
N LEU A 12 -13.34 -7.70 21.67
CA LEU A 12 -11.90 -7.46 21.84
C LEU A 12 -11.03 -8.60 21.28
N VAL A 13 -11.45 -9.86 21.48
CA VAL A 13 -10.75 -11.04 20.95
C VAL A 13 -10.77 -11.08 19.43
N VAL A 14 -11.79 -10.51 18.77
CA VAL A 14 -11.87 -10.48 17.30
C VAL A 14 -11.20 -9.22 16.73
N ILE A 15 -11.53 -8.04 17.25
CA ILE A 15 -11.03 -6.76 16.71
C ILE A 15 -9.54 -6.55 17.05
N GLY A 16 -9.10 -6.98 18.22
CA GLY A 16 -7.70 -6.88 18.67
C GLY A 16 -6.70 -7.47 17.69
N PRO A 17 -6.76 -8.78 17.38
CA PRO A 17 -5.81 -9.41 16.45
C PRO A 17 -5.94 -8.87 15.02
N ILE A 18 -7.15 -8.57 14.54
CA ILE A 18 -7.35 -7.98 13.20
C ILE A 18 -6.63 -6.63 13.11
N SER A 19 -6.76 -5.79 14.14
CA SER A 19 -6.08 -4.49 14.19
C SER A 19 -4.56 -4.63 14.21
N ILE A 20 -4.04 -5.62 14.94
CA ILE A 20 -2.60 -5.90 15.02
C ILE A 20 -2.06 -6.38 13.66
N VAL A 21 -2.76 -7.28 12.98
CA VAL A 21 -2.33 -7.77 11.65
C VAL A 21 -2.32 -6.65 10.64
N LEU A 22 -3.37 -5.82 10.58
CA LEU A 22 -3.42 -4.65 9.72
C LEU A 22 -2.31 -3.64 10.04
N TRP A 23 -1.92 -3.54 11.31
CA TRP A 23 -0.81 -2.70 11.74
C TRP A 23 0.55 -3.23 11.24
N VAL A 24 0.76 -4.54 11.30
CA VAL A 24 2.02 -5.17 10.85
C VAL A 24 2.13 -5.18 9.32
N VAL A 25 1.03 -5.38 8.59
CA VAL A 25 1.03 -5.45 7.12
C VAL A 25 0.95 -4.07 6.48
N GLY A 26 0.21 -3.14 7.08
CA GLY A 26 -0.01 -1.78 6.55
C GLY A 26 1.13 -0.78 6.80
N ARG A 27 2.26 -1.23 7.35
CA ARG A 27 3.40 -0.35 7.67
C ARG A 27 4.42 -0.34 6.55
N CYS A 28 5.02 0.83 6.31
CA CYS A 28 6.27 0.89 5.55
C CYS A 28 7.36 0.13 6.32
N LYS A 29 8.06 -0.81 5.67
CA LYS A 29 9.11 -1.64 6.29
C LYS A 29 10.30 -0.79 6.76
N SER A 30 10.59 0.30 6.07
CA SER A 30 11.70 1.21 6.32
C SER A 30 11.43 2.20 7.46
N CYS A 31 10.30 2.92 7.43
CA CYS A 31 9.99 3.96 8.44
C CYS A 31 8.89 3.60 9.47
N GLY A 32 8.26 2.43 9.36
CA GLY A 32 7.21 1.98 10.29
C GLY A 32 5.92 2.81 10.24
N SER A 33 5.77 3.71 9.26
CA SER A 33 4.62 4.61 9.18
C SER A 33 3.34 3.87 8.76
N LEU A 34 2.28 4.10 9.53
CA LEU A 34 0.98 3.43 9.46
C LEU A 34 -0.16 4.25 8.87
N LYS A 35 0.13 5.45 8.36
CA LYS A 35 -0.94 6.33 7.90
C LYS A 35 -1.42 5.90 6.51
N ARG A 36 -2.48 5.08 6.54
CA ARG A 36 -3.59 4.99 5.58
C ARG A 36 -3.17 4.99 4.11
N ILE A 37 -3.11 3.80 3.51
CA ILE A 37 -3.53 3.39 2.14
C ILE A 37 -2.98 4.19 0.91
N PHE A 38 -2.53 5.45 1.01
CA PHE A 38 -2.35 6.35 -0.14
C PHE A 38 -1.14 7.30 -0.02
N VAL A 39 0.02 6.77 0.37
CA VAL A 39 1.25 7.56 0.51
C VAL A 39 2.42 6.87 -0.20
N TRP A 40 2.10 6.15 -1.28
CA TRP A 40 3.08 5.61 -2.21
C TRP A 40 2.98 6.41 -3.51
N ASP A 41 4.01 7.20 -3.81
CA ASP A 41 4.09 7.90 -5.08
C ASP A 41 4.59 6.92 -6.15
N LYS A 42 3.92 6.91 -7.30
CA LYS A 42 4.31 6.14 -8.48
C LYS A 42 5.35 6.96 -9.24
N VAL A 43 6.58 6.49 -9.28
CA VAL A 43 7.68 7.16 -10.00
C VAL A 43 8.19 6.23 -11.08
N VAL A 44 8.32 6.75 -12.28
CA VAL A 44 8.82 6.02 -13.45
C VAL A 44 10.16 6.61 -13.82
N ASP A 45 11.16 5.75 -13.96
CA ASP A 45 12.47 6.10 -14.47
C ASP A 45 12.55 5.63 -15.93
N TYR A 46 12.48 6.59 -16.86
CA TYR A 46 12.51 6.31 -18.29
C TYR A 46 13.92 5.99 -18.80
N GLU A 47 14.97 6.36 -18.08
CA GLU A 47 16.36 6.02 -18.44
C GLU A 47 16.63 4.55 -18.14
N THR A 48 16.19 4.06 -16.97
CA THR A 48 16.39 2.65 -16.58
C THR A 48 15.24 1.73 -17.01
N LYS A 49 14.13 2.30 -17.51
CA LYS A 49 12.88 1.59 -17.85
C LYS A 49 12.23 0.87 -16.67
N GLU A 50 12.38 1.41 -15.47
CA GLU A 50 11.85 0.82 -14.23
C GLU A 50 10.77 1.72 -13.64
N ALA A 51 9.81 1.11 -12.95
CA ALA A 51 8.79 1.84 -12.20
C ALA A 51 8.80 1.44 -10.73
N PHE A 52 8.75 2.44 -9.86
CA PHE A 52 8.90 2.30 -8.43
C PHE A 52 7.66 2.83 -7.70
N LYS A 53 7.29 2.17 -6.61
CA LYS A 53 6.43 2.73 -5.55
C LYS A 53 7.35 3.34 -4.50
N VAL A 54 7.22 4.64 -4.26
CA VAL A 54 8.08 5.40 -3.33
C VAL A 54 7.29 5.80 -2.10
N CYS A 55 7.77 5.45 -0.91
CA CYS A 55 7.13 5.88 0.33
C CYS A 55 7.31 7.39 0.49
N ARG A 56 6.23 8.18 0.45
CA ARG A 56 6.31 9.66 0.55
C ARG A 56 6.91 10.16 1.85
N ARG A 57 6.91 9.33 2.90
CA ARG A 57 7.40 9.73 4.22
C ARG A 57 8.92 9.61 4.34
N CYS A 58 9.50 8.55 3.81
CA CYS A 58 10.93 8.26 3.97
C CYS A 58 11.70 8.13 2.65
N GLY A 59 11.02 8.20 1.51
CA GLY A 59 11.63 8.07 0.18
C GLY A 59 12.03 6.64 -0.20
N ASP A 60 11.62 5.64 0.58
CA ASP A 60 11.94 4.23 0.32
C ASP A 60 11.34 3.78 -1.01
N LYS A 61 12.18 3.33 -1.95
CA LYS A 61 11.77 2.93 -3.30
C LYS A 61 11.64 1.41 -3.37
N VAL A 62 10.51 0.95 -3.87
CA VAL A 62 10.27 -0.48 -4.13
C VAL A 62 9.97 -0.65 -5.61
N LEU A 63 10.72 -1.51 -6.29
CA LEU A 63 10.44 -1.86 -7.69
C LEU A 63 9.03 -2.45 -7.78
N ALA A 64 8.18 -1.82 -8.58
CA ALA A 64 6.75 -2.10 -8.63
C ALA A 64 6.22 -2.14 -10.07
N GLY A 65 7.08 -1.99 -11.07
CA GLY A 65 6.72 -2.05 -12.48
C GLY A 65 7.93 -1.87 -13.39
N ALA A 66 7.68 -1.90 -14.68
CA ALA A 66 8.66 -1.62 -15.72
C ALA A 66 8.01 -0.89 -16.89
N VAL A 67 8.80 -0.07 -17.59
CA VAL A 67 8.41 0.58 -18.83
C VAL A 67 8.64 -0.41 -19.97
N VAL A 68 7.57 -0.78 -20.68
CA VAL A 68 7.61 -1.84 -21.69
C VAL A 68 7.71 -1.33 -23.12
N ASP A 69 7.45 -0.05 -23.35
CA ASP A 69 7.40 0.52 -24.70
C ASP A 69 8.06 1.91 -24.79
N ALA A 70 8.54 2.26 -25.99
CA ALA A 70 9.15 3.57 -26.27
C ALA A 70 8.15 4.73 -26.17
N SER A 71 6.85 4.45 -26.20
CA SER A 71 5.76 5.39 -25.90
C SER A 71 5.62 5.74 -24.41
N GLY A 72 6.41 5.14 -23.52
CA GLY A 72 6.33 5.37 -22.07
C GLY A 72 5.27 4.52 -21.36
N THR A 73 4.74 3.48 -22.02
CA THR A 73 3.77 2.57 -21.39
C THR A 73 4.40 1.81 -20.21
N VAL A 74 3.79 1.90 -19.04
CA VAL A 74 4.27 1.28 -17.79
C VAL A 74 3.38 0.14 -17.36
N VAL A 75 3.99 -1.03 -17.12
CA VAL A 75 3.32 -2.21 -16.56
C VAL A 75 3.68 -2.30 -15.08
N TRP A 76 2.66 -2.31 -14.21
CA TRP A 76 2.84 -2.43 -12.76
C TRP A 76 2.79 -3.89 -12.31
N PHE A 77 3.82 -4.34 -11.59
CA PHE A 77 3.93 -5.67 -11.01
C PHE A 77 3.12 -5.71 -9.71
N GLY A 78 1.84 -6.04 -9.82
CA GLY A 78 0.96 -6.27 -8.69
C GLY A 78 -0.50 -6.02 -9.03
N SER A 79 -1.40 -6.88 -8.56
CA SER A 79 -2.82 -6.57 -8.54
C SER A 79 -3.06 -5.53 -7.45
N ASP A 80 -3.12 -4.26 -7.84
CA ASP A 80 -3.73 -3.21 -7.02
C ASP A 80 -5.24 -3.52 -6.91
N GLY A 81 -5.60 -4.53 -6.12
CA GLY A 81 -6.98 -4.87 -5.84
C GLY A 81 -7.64 -3.73 -5.08
N SER A 82 -8.58 -3.06 -5.74
CA SER A 82 -9.60 -2.20 -5.14
C SER A 82 -9.09 -0.94 -4.42
N ASP A 83 -8.68 0.06 -5.20
CA ASP A 83 -9.07 1.44 -4.93
C ASP A 83 -9.29 2.14 -6.28
N GLY A 84 -10.53 2.53 -6.56
CA GLY A 84 -10.92 3.23 -7.78
C GLY A 84 -10.14 4.54 -7.92
N GLY A 85 -9.16 4.53 -8.80
CA GLY A 85 -8.33 5.68 -9.14
C GLY A 85 -7.65 5.46 -10.48
N GLY A 86 -8.47 5.24 -11.52
CA GLY A 86 -8.02 5.45 -12.89
C GLY A 86 -7.61 6.92 -13.02
N GLY A 87 -6.36 7.16 -13.37
CA GLY A 87 -5.76 8.48 -13.47
C GLY A 87 -4.48 8.42 -14.27
N ASP A 88 -4.68 8.40 -15.59
CA ASP A 88 -3.91 9.14 -16.59
C ASP A 88 -2.44 8.73 -16.82
N GLY A 89 -2.27 7.84 -17.80
CA GLY A 89 -1.14 7.95 -18.70
C GLY A 89 -1.31 9.21 -19.56
N GLY A 90 -0.28 10.05 -19.59
CA GLY A 90 -0.25 11.24 -20.45
C GLY A 90 0.98 12.10 -20.19
N GLY A 91 2.00 11.88 -21.00
CA GLY A 91 3.21 12.69 -21.12
C GLY A 91 4.03 12.24 -22.30
#